data_AF-A0A7C1WT67-F1
#
_entry.id   AF-A0A7C1WT67-F1
#
_cell.length_a   1.000
_cell.length_b   1.000
_cell.length_c   1.000
_cell.angle_alpha   90.00
_cell.angle_beta   90.00
_cell.angle_gamma   90.00
#
_symmetry.space_group_name_H-M   'P 1'
#
loop_
_entity.id
_entity.type
_entity.pdbx_description
1 polymer ?
#
loop_
_entity_poly.entity_id
_entity_poly.type
_entity_poly.pdbx_seq_one_letter_code
_entity_poly.pdbx_strand_id
1 'polypeptide(L)'
;MDRARVSAGAWEKLAQVVARRLEGTLSSFRYRGSAAGAVSFPLGGIGTGCIGLSANARLVDWEIFNRPNKGGLNGFTHFAV
;
A
#
# COMPACT_ATOMS: atom_id res chain seq x y z
N MET A 1 -18.54 -45.40 18.06
CA MET A 1 -18.45 -44.35 17.03
C MET A 1 -17.03 -43.82 17.05
N ASP A 2 -16.17 -44.33 16.17
CA ASP A 2 -14.74 -44.04 16.13
C ASP A 2 -14.47 -42.74 15.35
N ARG A 3 -13.82 -41.77 15.99
CA ARG A 3 -13.39 -40.53 15.32
C ARG A 3 -12.02 -40.80 14.72
N ALA A 4 -11.98 -41.05 13.41
CA ALA A 4 -10.75 -41.29 12.65
C ALA A 4 -9.66 -40.29 13.03
N ARG A 5 -8.65 -40.75 13.78
CA ARG A 5 -7.46 -39.96 14.13
C ARG A 5 -6.63 -39.77 12.86
N VAL A 6 -6.72 -38.59 12.26
CA VAL A 6 -5.86 -38.22 11.15
C VAL A 6 -4.43 -38.03 11.66
N SER A 7 -3.44 -38.62 10.97
CA SER A 7 -2.04 -38.62 11.41
C SER A 7 -1.44 -37.21 11.39
N ALA A 8 -0.44 -36.95 12.24
CA ALA A 8 0.27 -35.66 12.29
C ALA A 8 0.78 -35.20 10.90
N GLY A 9 1.23 -36.14 10.06
CA GLY A 9 1.69 -35.84 8.71
C GLY A 9 0.59 -35.40 7.73
N ALA A 10 -0.69 -35.70 8.01
CA ALA A 10 -1.80 -35.19 7.22
C ALA A 10 -2.06 -33.71 7.48
N TRP A 11 -1.90 -33.28 8.75
CA TRP A 11 -1.99 -31.87 9.12
C TRP A 11 -0.84 -31.06 8.53
N GLU A 12 0.38 -31.61 8.50
CA GLU A 12 1.54 -30.99 7.84
C GLU A 12 1.29 -30.76 6.35
N LYS A 13 0.75 -31.76 5.64
CA LYS A 13 0.39 -31.65 4.23
C LYS A 13 -0.72 -30.63 3.98
N LEU A 14 -1.75 -30.61 4.82
CA LEU A 14 -2.82 -29.62 4.75
C LEU A 14 -2.28 -28.20 4.96
N ALA A 15 -1.41 -28.00 5.94
CA ALA A 15 -0.76 -26.71 6.19
C ALA A 15 0.04 -26.23 4.97
N GLN A 16 0.81 -27.12 4.33
CA GLN A 16 1.56 -26.78 3.11
C GLN A 16 0.65 -26.43 1.93
N VAL A 17 -0.46 -27.15 1.74
CA VAL A 17 -1.44 -26.87 0.67
C VAL A 17 -2.10 -25.50 0.90
N VAL A 18 -2.49 -25.21 2.14
CA VAL A 18 -3.07 -23.91 2.51
C VAL A 18 -2.06 -22.79 2.32
N ALA A 19 -0.82 -22.94 2.80
CA ALA A 19 0.23 -21.92 2.67
C ALA A 19 0.51 -21.56 1.20
N ARG A 20 0.67 -22.56 0.31
CA ARG A 20 0.87 -22.32 -1.13
C ARG A 20 -0.31 -21.60 -1.78
N ARG A 21 -1.53 -21.89 -1.33
CA ARG A 21 -2.73 -21.20 -1.83
C ARG A 21 -2.79 -19.75 -1.36
N LEU A 22 -2.37 -19.48 -0.12
CA LEU A 22 -2.32 -18.14 0.43
C LEU A 22 -1.19 -17.30 -0.21
N GLU A 23 -0.03 -17.88 -0.49
CA GLU A 23 1.08 -17.19 -1.18
C GLU A 23 0.67 -16.61 -2.54
N GLY A 24 -0.08 -17.38 -3.35
CA GLY A 24 -0.59 -16.90 -4.64
C GLY A 24 -1.69 -15.85 -4.53
N THR A 25 -2.37 -15.77 -3.38
CA THR A 25 -3.48 -14.83 -3.12
C THR A 25 -2.99 -13.54 -2.45
N LEU A 26 -1.91 -13.62 -1.67
CA LEU A 26 -1.19 -12.47 -1.08
C LEU A 26 -0.30 -11.75 -2.10
N SER A 27 -0.56 -11.89 -3.41
CA SER A 27 0.15 -11.15 -4.44
C SER A 27 0.10 -9.67 -4.10
N SER A 28 1.26 -9.07 -3.85
CA SER A 28 1.37 -7.71 -3.30
C SER A 28 0.53 -6.73 -4.12
N PHE A 29 -0.36 -6.00 -3.47
CA PHE A 29 -1.10 -4.92 -4.13
C PHE A 29 -0.11 -3.81 -4.54
N ARG A 30 0.28 -3.81 -5.80
CA ARG A 30 1.31 -2.90 -6.34
C ARG A 30 0.70 -2.00 -7.39
N TYR A 31 0.48 -0.74 -7.03
CA TYR A 31 0.08 0.30 -7.99
C TYR A 31 1.23 0.64 -8.94
N ARG A 32 0.95 0.66 -10.24
CA ARG A 32 1.91 0.97 -11.32
C ARG A 32 1.23 1.73 -12.44
N GLY A 33 2.04 2.40 -13.26
CA GLY A 33 1.56 3.11 -14.45
C GLY A 33 0.51 4.16 -14.12
N SER A 34 -0.55 4.22 -14.92
CA SER A 34 -1.66 5.17 -14.74
C SER A 34 -2.37 5.02 -13.39
N ALA A 35 -2.46 3.81 -12.84
CA ALA A 35 -3.11 3.56 -11.56
C ALA A 35 -2.37 4.22 -10.37
N ALA A 36 -1.06 4.48 -10.51
CA ALA A 36 -0.27 5.18 -9.50
C ALA A 36 -0.53 6.71 -9.49
N GLY A 37 -1.13 7.26 -10.54
CA GLY A 37 -1.38 8.71 -10.66
C GLY A 37 -2.42 9.25 -9.69
N ALA A 38 -3.30 8.40 -9.16
CA ALA A 38 -4.30 8.77 -8.17
C ALA A 38 -3.80 8.70 -6.72
N VAL A 39 -2.57 8.21 -6.51
CA VAL A 39 -2.01 8.05 -5.15
C VAL A 39 -1.46 9.39 -4.68
N SER A 40 -2.08 9.94 -3.63
CA SER A 40 -1.59 11.11 -2.89
C SER A 40 -1.95 10.94 -1.42
N PHE A 41 -0.94 10.81 -0.55
CA PHE A 41 -1.11 10.73 0.90
C PHE A 41 -0.87 12.11 1.53
N PRO A 42 -1.82 12.69 2.27
CA PRO A 42 -1.62 14.00 2.88
C PRO A 42 -0.62 13.91 4.04
N LEU A 43 0.46 14.68 3.96
CA LEU A 43 1.41 14.91 5.04
C LEU A 43 1.08 16.26 5.68
N GLY A 44 0.36 16.22 6.79
CA GLY A 44 -0.07 17.42 7.51
C GLY A 44 -1.27 17.15 8.41
N GLY A 45 -1.50 18.07 9.35
CA GLY A 45 -2.65 18.05 10.25
C GLY A 45 -3.72 19.07 9.88
N ILE A 46 -4.89 18.92 10.47
CA ILE A 46 -5.99 19.89 10.35
C ILE A 46 -5.49 21.27 10.78
N GLY A 47 -5.69 22.29 9.93
CA GLY A 47 -5.31 23.68 10.22
C GLY A 47 -3.81 24.01 10.10
N THR A 48 -2.93 23.03 9.83
CA THR A 48 -1.47 23.28 9.68
C THR A 48 -1.04 23.50 8.23
N GLY A 49 -1.92 23.19 7.30
CA GLY A 49 -1.57 22.96 5.90
C GLY A 49 -1.17 21.51 5.63
N CYS A 50 -1.16 21.11 4.36
CA CYS A 50 -0.77 19.76 3.96
C CYS A 50 0.11 19.77 2.71
N ILE A 51 0.95 18.74 2.59
CA ILE A 51 1.73 18.44 1.38
C ILE A 51 1.41 17.00 0.99
N GLY A 52 1.00 16.75 -0.25
CA GLY A 52 0.73 15.40 -0.73
C GLY A 52 2.02 14.60 -1.00
N LEU A 53 2.04 13.33 -0.62
CA LEU A 53 3.06 12.35 -0.99
C LEU A 53 2.52 11.39 -2.04
N SER A 54 3.09 11.46 -3.24
CA SER A 54 2.66 10.65 -4.38
C SER A 54 3.37 9.30 -4.47
N ALA A 55 2.82 8.37 -5.27
CA ALA A 55 3.38 7.02 -5.44
C ALA A 55 4.81 6.97 -5.99
N ASN A 56 5.27 8.01 -6.68
CA ASN A 56 6.65 8.12 -7.18
C ASN A 56 7.57 8.91 -6.24
N ALA A 57 7.17 9.03 -4.97
CA ALA A 57 7.88 9.74 -3.91
C ALA A 57 8.02 11.26 -4.12
N ARG A 58 7.24 11.87 -5.02
CA ARG A 58 7.19 13.33 -5.14
C ARG A 58 6.31 13.98 -4.10
N LEU A 59 6.69 15.20 -3.70
CA LEU A 59 5.85 16.08 -2.90
C LEU A 59 4.99 16.97 -3.80
N VAL A 60 3.67 16.80 -3.72
CA VAL A 60 2.64 17.44 -4.55
C VAL A 60 1.64 18.22 -3.67
N ASP A 61 0.66 18.89 -4.26
CA ASP A 61 -0.51 19.45 -3.56
C ASP A 61 -0.14 20.36 -2.37
N TRP A 62 0.74 21.34 -2.56
CA TRP A 62 1.27 22.17 -1.46
C TRP A 62 0.23 23.17 -0.97
N GLU A 63 -0.47 22.79 0.10
CA GLU A 63 -1.50 23.59 0.75
C GLU A 63 -0.98 24.19 2.05
N ILE A 64 -0.19 25.24 1.93
CA ILE A 64 0.41 25.94 3.06
C ILE A 64 -0.20 27.35 3.14
N PHE A 65 -0.36 27.89 4.35
CA PHE A 65 -0.92 29.24 4.58
C PHE A 65 -2.32 29.45 4.00
N ASN A 66 -3.19 28.43 4.08
CA ASN A 66 -4.57 28.50 3.58
C ASN A 66 -4.64 28.80 2.07
N ARG A 67 -3.63 28.40 1.29
CA ARG A 67 -3.63 28.47 -0.17
C ARG A 67 -3.93 27.09 -0.76
N PRO A 68 -5.12 26.83 -1.31
CA PRO A 68 -5.42 25.58 -1.99
C PRO A 68 -4.50 25.38 -3.20
N ASN A 69 -3.99 24.17 -3.41
CA ASN A 69 -3.08 23.86 -4.52
C ASN A 69 -3.19 22.40 -4.97
N LYS A 70 -4.40 21.84 -4.98
CA LYS A 70 -4.65 20.47 -5.44
C LYS A 70 -4.31 20.32 -6.93
N GLY A 71 -3.66 19.22 -7.27
CA GLY A 71 -3.11 18.96 -8.61
C GLY A 71 -1.82 19.73 -8.91
N GLY A 72 -1.34 20.58 -8.00
CA GLY A 72 -0.12 21.34 -8.16
C GLY A 72 1.11 20.44 -8.13
N LEU A 73 1.99 20.60 -9.13
CA LEU A 73 3.29 19.94 -9.17
C LEU A 73 4.37 20.90 -8.73
N ASN A 74 5.22 20.44 -7.81
CA ASN A 74 6.49 21.09 -7.52
C ASN A 74 7.61 20.24 -8.12
N GLY A 75 8.40 20.85 -9.00
CA GLY A 75 9.56 20.20 -9.59
C GLY A 75 10.64 19.95 -8.55
N PHE A 76 11.44 18.90 -8.73
CA PHE A 76 12.61 18.57 -7.90
C PHE A 76 12.33 18.22 -6.43
N THR A 77 11.08 18.03 -6.06
CA THR A 77 10.69 17.55 -4.74
C THR A 77 10.45 16.04 -4.81
N HIS A 78 11.48 15.23 -4.57
CA HIS A 78 11.33 13.78 -4.43
C HIS A 78 12.33 13.22 -3.43
N PHE A 79 11.94 12.12 -2.78
CA PHE A 79 12.91 11.29 -2.07
C PHE A 79 13.57 10.33 -3.05
N ALA A 80 14.90 10.35 -3.13
CA ALA A 80 15.70 9.30 -3.76
C ALA A 80 16.42 8.54 -2.64
N VAL A 81 16.30 7.21 -2.63
CA VAL A 81 16.93 6.30 -1.66
C VAL A 81 17.86 5.37 -2.40
#